data_AF-A0A9Q1B5Q7-F1
#
_entry.id   AF-A0A9Q1B5Q7-F1
#
_cell.length_a   1.000
_cell.length_b   1.000
_cell.length_c   1.000
_cell.angle_alpha   90.00
_cell.angle_beta   90.00
_cell.angle_gamma   90.00
#
_symmetry.space_group_name_H-M   'P 1'
#
loop_
_entity.id
_entity.type
_entity.pdbx_description
1 polymer ?
#
loop_
_entity_poly.entity_id
_entity_poly.type
_entity_poly.pdbx_seq_one_letter_code
_entity_poly.pdbx_strand_id
1 'polypeptide(L)'
;DFVSHFIEFPKPLVAVVNGPAIGISVTLLGLFDIVYASDKATFQTAFSQLGLTPEGCSAYTFPKIMGPAKANEMLIFNSKITANQA
;
A
#
# COMPACT_ATOMS: atom_id res chain seq x y z
N ASP A 1 0.74 0.52 18.21
CA ASP A 1 1.72 -0.57 18.35
C ASP A 1 2.12 -1.18 17.02
N PHE A 2 1.28 -1.93 16.29
CA PHE A 2 1.74 -2.62 15.07
C PHE A 2 2.32 -1.67 13.99
N VAL A 3 1.55 -0.66 13.55
CA VAL A 3 2.00 0.28 12.50
C VAL A 3 3.17 1.16 12.96
N SER A 4 3.21 1.54 14.25
CA SER A 4 4.28 2.42 14.77
C SER A 4 5.66 1.76 14.69
N HIS A 5 5.76 0.43 14.81
CA HIS A 5 7.03 -0.28 14.63
C HIS A 5 7.64 -0.11 13.23
N PHE A 6 6.82 0.09 12.20
CA PHE A 6 7.32 0.36 10.83
C PHE A 6 7.74 1.82 10.67
N ILE A 7 7.00 2.75 11.28
CA ILE A 7 7.28 4.19 11.23
C ILE A 7 8.61 4.51 11.94
N GLU A 8 8.84 3.88 13.09
CA GLU A 8 9.98 4.17 13.98
C GLU A 8 11.19 3.26 13.73
N PHE A 9 11.12 2.39 12.72
CA PHE A 9 12.17 1.39 12.49
C PHE A 9 13.50 2.07 12.09
N PRO A 10 14.61 1.84 12.82
CA PRO A 10 15.82 2.65 12.67
C PRO A 10 16.75 2.20 11.54
N LYS A 11 16.35 1.22 10.73
CA LYS A 11 17.17 0.62 9.67
C LYS A 11 16.35 0.56 8.36
N PRO A 12 17.00 0.40 7.20
CA PRO A 12 16.27 0.25 5.95
C PRO A 12 15.31 -0.96 5.96
N LEU A 13 14.07 -0.72 5.53
CA LEU A 13 13.02 -1.72 5.32
C LEU A 13 12.85 -1.99 3.82
N VAL A 14 13.00 -3.26 3.45
CA VAL A 14 12.79 -3.73 2.07
C VAL A 14 11.63 -4.72 2.03
N ALA A 15 10.60 -4.40 1.25
CA ALA A 15 9.49 -5.31 0.98
C ALA A 15 9.75 -6.08 -0.32
N VAL A 16 9.42 -7.37 -0.32
CA VAL A 16 9.45 -8.22 -1.52
C VAL A 16 8.09 -8.85 -1.70
N VAL A 17 7.38 -8.43 -2.75
CA VAL A 17 5.99 -8.81 -3.04
C VAL A 17 5.98 -9.77 -4.23
N ASN A 18 5.84 -11.06 -3.94
CA ASN A 18 5.91 -12.12 -4.95
C ASN A 18 4.54 -12.52 -5.56
N GLY A 19 3.47 -11.80 -5.24
CA GLY A 19 2.12 -12.17 -5.69
C GLY A 19 1.05 -11.20 -5.23
N PRO A 20 -0.24 -11.62 -5.26
CA PRO A 20 -1.34 -10.77 -4.84
C PRO A 20 -1.20 -10.32 -3.37
N ALA A 21 -1.21 -9.01 -3.15
CA ALA A 21 -1.22 -8.36 -1.85
C ALA A 21 -2.53 -7.58 -1.66
N ILE A 22 -3.16 -7.75 -0.50
CA ILE A 22 -4.47 -7.14 -0.19
C ILE A 22 -4.46 -6.55 1.23
N GLY A 23 -5.10 -5.39 1.39
CA GLY A 23 -5.38 -4.76 2.69
C GLY A 23 -4.14 -4.19 3.37
N ILE A 24 -3.92 -4.54 4.64
CA ILE A 24 -2.83 -4.00 5.45
C ILE A 24 -1.44 -4.29 4.87
N SER A 25 -1.30 -5.42 4.17
CA SER A 25 -0.05 -5.77 3.48
C SER A 25 0.33 -4.75 2.41
N VAL A 26 -0.65 -4.08 1.79
CA VAL A 26 -0.44 -3.06 0.76
C VAL A 26 -0.27 -1.68 1.41
N THR A 27 -1.06 -1.35 2.43
CA THR A 27 -0.98 -0.03 3.07
C THR A 27 0.33 0.21 3.78
N LEU A 28 0.90 -0.83 4.39
CA LEU A 28 2.21 -0.75 5.02
C LEU A 28 3.34 -0.47 4.02
N LEU A 29 3.21 -0.82 2.74
CA LEU A 29 4.27 -0.61 1.74
C LEU A 29 4.66 0.86 1.59
N GLY A 30 3.75 1.80 1.88
CA GLY A 30 4.06 3.22 1.91
C GLY A 30 4.97 3.66 3.07
N LEU A 31 5.31 2.74 3.99
CA LEU A 31 6.24 2.93 5.11
C LEU A 31 7.58 2.20 4.89
N PHE A 32 7.75 1.49 3.77
CA PHE A 32 9.01 0.83 3.42
C PHE A 32 9.89 1.77 2.59
N ASP A 33 11.21 1.62 2.72
CA ASP A 33 12.17 2.40 1.93
C ASP A 33 12.27 1.89 0.48
N ILE A 34 12.16 0.57 0.29
CA ILE A 34 12.25 -0.09 -1.01
C ILE A 34 11.19 -1.18 -1.11
N VAL A 35 10.50 -1.24 -2.25
CA VAL A 35 9.53 -2.29 -2.56
C VAL A 35 9.91 -2.95 -3.89
N TYR A 36 10.25 -4.24 -3.83
CA TYR A 36 10.39 -5.08 -5.02
C TYR A 36 9.10 -5.85 -5.26
N ALA A 37 8.57 -5.76 -6.48
CA ALA A 37 7.37 -6.48 -6.89
C ALA A 37 7.69 -7.44 -8.04
N SER A 38 7.20 -8.66 -7.93
CA SER A 38 7.13 -9.59 -9.06
C SER A 38 6.17 -9.04 -10.12
N ASP A 39 6.40 -9.36 -11.39
CA ASP A 39 5.48 -9.04 -12.49
C ASP A 39 4.07 -9.62 -12.28
N LYS A 40 3.96 -10.66 -11.45
CA LYS A 40 2.71 -11.31 -11.02
C LYS A 40 2.04 -10.64 -9.83
N ALA A 41 2.64 -9.62 -9.23
CA ALA A 41 2.09 -8.96 -8.06
C ALA A 41 0.89 -8.06 -8.42
N THR A 42 -0.10 -8.04 -7.53
CA THR A 42 -1.24 -7.12 -7.61
C THR A 42 -1.50 -6.50 -6.25
N PHE A 43 -1.93 -5.25 -6.23
CA PHE A 43 -2.11 -4.45 -5.02
C PHE A 43 -3.55 -3.96 -4.92
N GLN A 44 -4.19 -4.16 -3.77
CA GLN A 44 -5.56 -3.73 -3.49
C GLN A 44 -5.76 -3.49 -1.99
N THR A 45 -6.61 -2.56 -1.58
CA THR A 45 -6.81 -2.23 -0.15
C THR A 45 -8.13 -2.71 0.44
N ALA A 46 -9.16 -2.99 -0.38
CA ALA A 46 -10.48 -3.51 0.02
C ALA A 46 -11.31 -2.61 0.98
N PHE A 47 -10.91 -1.37 1.23
CA PHE A 47 -11.57 -0.49 2.21
C PHE A 47 -13.02 -0.17 1.87
N SER A 48 -13.27 0.41 0.69
CA SER A 48 -14.63 0.84 0.32
C SER A 48 -15.61 -0.31 0.17
N GLN A 49 -15.14 -1.50 -0.20
CA GLN A 49 -15.97 -2.71 -0.24
C GLN A 49 -16.39 -3.17 1.16
N LEU A 50 -15.54 -2.98 2.16
CA LEU A 50 -15.81 -3.34 3.55
C LEU A 50 -16.50 -2.21 4.33
N GLY A 51 -16.71 -1.04 3.72
CA GLY A 51 -17.24 0.15 4.40
C GLY A 51 -16.26 0.73 5.43
N LEU A 52 -14.96 0.51 5.24
CA LEU A 52 -13.90 0.98 6.13
C LEU A 52 -13.21 2.24 5.58
N THR A 53 -12.67 3.04 6.49
CA THR A 53 -11.76 4.14 6.14
C THR A 53 -10.35 3.61 5.86
N PRO A 54 -9.50 4.35 5.13
CA PRO A 54 -8.12 3.95 4.92
C PRO A 54 -7.31 3.81 6.23
N GLU A 55 -6.52 2.74 6.32
CA GLU A 55 -5.66 2.41 7.47
C GLU A 55 -4.17 2.37 7.09
N GLY A 56 -3.29 2.09 8.06
CA GLY A 56 -1.85 1.91 7.82
C GLY A 56 -1.16 3.14 7.23
N CYS A 57 -1.64 4.34 7.61
CA CYS A 57 -1.18 5.63 7.08
C CYS A 57 -1.40 5.84 5.57
N SER A 58 -2.14 4.94 4.89
CA SER A 58 -2.32 4.98 3.43
C SER A 58 -3.00 6.24 2.91
N ALA A 59 -3.91 6.86 3.67
CA ALA A 59 -4.51 8.16 3.33
C ALA A 59 -3.47 9.30 3.24
N TYR A 60 -2.33 9.17 3.91
CA TYR A 60 -1.24 10.15 3.88
C TYR A 60 -0.12 9.74 2.92
N THR A 61 0.32 8.48 2.97
CA THR A 61 1.46 7.99 2.20
C THR A 61 1.14 7.84 0.72
N PHE A 62 -0.02 7.28 0.36
CA PHE A 62 -0.32 6.99 -1.05
C PHE A 62 -0.42 8.27 -1.90
N PRO A 63 -1.17 9.32 -1.50
CA PRO A 63 -1.21 10.55 -2.30
C PRO A 63 0.17 11.20 -2.52
N LYS A 64 1.11 11.01 -1.59
CA LYS A 64 2.49 11.52 -1.71
C LYS A 64 3.36 10.69 -2.65
N ILE A 65 3.12 9.38 -2.72
CA ILE A 65 3.91 8.45 -3.55
C ILE A 65 3.41 8.43 -5.00
N MET A 66 2.10 8.28 -5.19
CA MET A 66 1.49 8.04 -6.52
C MET A 66 0.57 9.18 -7.00
N GLY A 67 0.48 10.27 -6.23
CA GLY A 67 -0.43 11.38 -6.51
C GLY A 67 -1.89 11.09 -6.07
N PRO A 68 -2.71 12.14 -5.93
CA PRO A 68 -4.06 12.00 -5.36
C PRO A 68 -5.02 11.20 -6.25
N ALA A 69 -4.90 11.29 -7.57
CA ALA A 69 -5.77 10.57 -8.50
C ALA A 69 -5.59 9.04 -8.37
N LYS A 70 -4.33 8.57 -8.46
CA LYS A 70 -4.01 7.15 -8.34
C LYS A 70 -4.28 6.60 -6.93
N ALA A 71 -4.00 7.41 -5.90
CA ALA A 71 -4.33 7.05 -4.53
C ALA A 71 -5.84 6.86 -4.35
N ASN A 72 -6.67 7.76 -4.90
CA ASN A 72 -8.12 7.63 -4.81
C ASN A 72 -8.68 6.45 -5.61
N GLU A 73 -8.07 6.09 -6.75
CA GLU A 73 -8.41 4.83 -7.44
C GLU A 73 -8.29 3.62 -6.51
N MET A 74 -7.21 3.54 -5.74
CA MET A 74 -6.98 2.42 -4.83
C MET A 74 -7.82 2.54 -3.54
N LEU A 75 -7.85 3.71 -2.91
CA LEU A 75 -8.45 3.91 -1.59
C LEU A 75 -9.97 4.04 -1.62
N ILE A 76 -10.53 4.75 -2.61
CA ILE A 76 -11.96 5.06 -2.70
C ILE A 76 -12.63 4.06 -3.64
N PHE A 77 -12.07 3.87 -4.84
CA PHE A 77 -12.67 3.00 -5.86
C PHE A 77 -12.26 1.52 -5.73
N ASN A 78 -11.39 1.18 -4.76
CA ASN A 78 -10.91 -0.18 -4.52
C ASN A 78 -10.32 -0.85 -5.78
N SER A 79 -9.68 -0.05 -6.63
CA SER A 79 -9.10 -0.53 -7.88
C SER A 79 -7.89 -1.41 -7.59
N LYS A 80 -7.82 -2.56 -8.28
CA LYS A 80 -6.66 -3.42 -8.26
C LYS A 80 -5.59 -2.87 -9.20
N ILE A 81 -4.37 -2.75 -8.71
CA ILE A 81 -3.22 -2.22 -9.45
C ILE A 81 -2.21 -3.35 -9.67
N THR A 82 -1.70 -3.47 -10.88
CA THR A 82 -0.64 -4.45 -11.23
C THR A 82 0.74 -3.89 -10.90
N ALA A 83 1.77 -4.74 -10.83
CA ALA A 83 3.15 -4.31 -10.60
C ALA A 83 3.65 -3.23 -11.58
N ASN A 84 3.21 -3.26 -12.84
CA ASN A 84 3.61 -2.27 -13.86
C ASN A 84 2.87 -0.92 -13.74
N GLN A 85 1.79 -0.87 -12.95
CA GLN A 85 0.97 0.32 -12.74
C GLN A 85 1.19 0.97 -11.37
N ALA A 86 1.94 0.29 -10.49
CA ALA A 86 2.34 0.76 -9.17
C ALA A 86 3.59 1.64 -9.28
#